data_AF-A0AA42ZF78-F1
#
_entry.id   AF-A0AA42ZF78-F1
#
_cell.length_a   1.000
_cell.length_b   1.000
_cell.length_c   1.000
_cell.angle_alpha   90.00
_cell.angle_beta   90.00
_cell.angle_gamma   90.00
#
_symmetry.space_group_name_H-M   'P 1'
#
loop_
_entity.id
_entity.type
_entity.pdbx_description
1 polymer ?
#
loop_
_entity_poly.entity_id
_entity_poly.type
_entity_poly.pdbx_seq_one_letter_code
_entity_poly.pdbx_strand_id
1 'polypeptide(L)'
;MTKKLFLTVAVAALALMVAGCGDDEGTQINGPVGLLGLAIPEGTVIESATLNLYVWQLSDQTVNTHRITADWDEMTVTWGNFGGAYDGAIESSFLVDAEGWVSTDATSLVQAWLDGTYPNYGFLLEQGFTWPRSIWFSRDYGSVAPYLEVCYYFEGDLVCETFESIADSYIWELNPDDNFGAVHVIRSGHSSETELEKQALVRFEIPTEPPPPPPDGCTRTIGFWKTHAGFGPQDDEVSQYLPILLGDAGGTKTRTVATAQDAVDYLNQDVYGKASNGITKLYAQLLGAKLNVAAGASSPVDSEIAAADAFLADYDYMDWKSLTKDQKDEVNDLKSTLDDYNNGLLGTLHCD
;
A
#
# COMPACT_ATOMS: atom_id res chain seq x y z
N MET A 1 57.61 52.08 12.89
CA MET A 1 56.14 51.96 12.69
C MET A 1 55.86 50.55 12.19
N THR A 2 55.58 49.59 13.09
CA THR A 2 54.23 49.08 13.48
C THR A 2 53.49 48.43 12.30
N LYS A 3 53.04 47.17 12.30
CA LYS A 3 52.80 46.14 13.34
C LYS A 3 52.82 44.75 12.67
N LYS A 4 53.32 43.72 13.38
CA LYS A 4 53.01 42.29 13.11
C LYS A 4 51.68 41.95 13.77
N LEU A 5 50.87 41.08 13.15
CA LEU A 5 49.73 40.44 13.81
C LEU A 5 49.69 38.94 13.46
N PHE A 6 49.82 38.13 14.51
CA PHE A 6 49.52 36.70 14.61
C PHE A 6 48.29 36.60 15.53
N LEU A 7 47.30 35.74 15.23
CA LEU A 7 46.51 34.99 16.23
C LEU A 7 45.60 33.97 15.51
N THR A 8 45.84 32.65 15.58
CA THR A 8 45.44 31.64 16.60
C THR A 8 44.02 31.09 16.41
N VAL A 9 43.96 29.77 16.19
CA VAL A 9 42.76 28.91 16.14
C VAL A 9 42.30 28.60 17.57
N ALA A 10 40.99 28.68 17.83
CA ALA A 10 40.37 28.24 19.08
C ALA A 10 39.43 27.06 18.81
N VAL A 11 39.66 25.94 19.50
CA VAL A 11 38.75 24.81 19.64
C VAL A 11 38.18 24.87 21.05
N ALA A 12 36.85 24.85 21.19
CA ALA A 12 36.17 24.80 22.47
C ALA A 12 35.36 23.50 22.57
N ALA A 13 35.67 22.69 23.58
CA ALA A 13 34.86 21.59 24.07
C ALA A 13 34.42 21.93 25.50
N LEU A 14 33.15 21.75 25.83
CA LEU A 14 32.65 21.87 27.20
C LEU A 14 31.56 20.80 27.45
N ALA A 15 31.78 20.01 28.51
CA ALA A 15 30.87 19.01 29.07
C ALA A 15 30.24 19.53 30.38
N LEU A 16 29.37 18.70 31.00
CA LEU A 16 28.71 18.76 32.34
C LEU A 16 27.21 19.18 32.31
N MET A 17 26.23 18.59 33.03
CA MET A 17 26.16 17.59 34.11
C MET A 17 24.86 16.77 34.07
N VAL A 18 24.86 15.59 34.71
CA VAL A 18 23.68 14.83 35.15
C VAL A 18 23.31 15.25 36.58
N ALA A 19 22.03 15.52 36.83
CA ALA A 19 21.44 15.53 38.17
C ALA A 19 19.96 15.14 38.07
N GLY A 20 19.57 14.06 38.77
CA GLY A 20 18.18 13.63 38.93
C GLY A 20 17.70 13.83 40.38
N CYS A 21 16.38 13.98 40.51
CA CYS A 21 15.42 13.78 41.62
C CYS A 21 14.06 14.19 41.00
N GLY A 22 12.92 13.51 41.02
CA GLY A 22 12.30 12.54 41.93
C GLY A 22 10.80 12.92 42.01
N ASP A 23 9.96 12.15 41.31
CA ASP A 23 8.52 11.81 41.42
C ASP A 23 7.48 12.84 41.94
N ASP A 24 6.42 13.18 41.18
CA ASP A 24 5.17 12.41 41.04
C ASP A 24 4.02 13.16 40.29
N GLU A 25 3.13 12.36 39.70
CA GLU A 25 1.75 12.62 39.21
C GLU A 25 1.50 13.29 37.83
N GLY A 26 1.17 12.42 36.86
CA GLY A 26 -0.05 12.54 36.04
C GLY A 26 -0.09 13.57 34.91
N THR A 27 0.15 13.13 33.67
CA THR A 27 -0.93 12.97 32.66
C THR A 27 -0.35 12.15 31.50
N GLN A 28 -0.99 11.02 31.21
CA GLN A 28 -0.77 10.27 29.98
C GLN A 28 -1.13 11.14 28.78
N ILE A 29 -0.22 11.29 27.83
CA ILE A 29 -0.62 11.44 26.42
C ILE A 29 -0.47 10.06 25.77
N ASN A 30 -1.50 9.25 25.96
CA ASN A 30 -1.80 8.18 25.01
C ASN A 30 -2.31 8.88 23.75
N GLY A 31 -1.52 8.83 22.69
CA GLY A 31 -1.98 9.00 21.33
C GLY A 31 -1.14 8.04 20.48
N PRO A 32 -1.74 7.26 19.57
CA PRO A 32 -0.95 6.47 18.64
C PRO A 32 -0.13 7.43 17.79
N VAL A 33 1.18 7.41 18.00
CA VAL A 33 2.15 7.98 17.06
C VAL A 33 2.27 6.97 15.94
N GLY A 34 1.62 7.25 14.81
CA GLY A 34 1.61 6.36 13.66
C GLY A 34 0.96 6.94 12.40
N LEU A 35 1.06 8.24 12.14
CA LEU A 35 0.80 8.74 10.79
C LEU A 35 2.08 8.55 9.97
N LEU A 36 2.22 7.38 9.36
CA LEU A 36 3.15 7.20 8.25
C LEU A 36 2.32 7.27 6.95
N GLY A 37 1.96 8.50 6.59
CA GLY A 37 1.38 8.83 5.28
C GLY A 37 2.39 8.61 4.17
N LEU A 38 2.61 7.35 3.82
CA LEU A 38 3.46 6.96 2.70
C LEU A 38 2.80 5.91 1.81
N ALA A 39 1.59 5.42 2.14
CA ALA A 39 0.86 4.44 1.33
C ALA A 39 -0.65 4.69 1.41
N ILE A 40 -1.38 4.30 0.36
CA ILE A 40 -2.85 4.37 0.33
C ILE A 40 -3.41 3.01 0.76
N PRO A 41 -4.42 2.94 1.65
CA PRO A 41 -5.05 1.68 1.99
C PRO A 41 -5.61 0.95 0.76
N GLU A 42 -5.39 -0.36 0.65
CA GLU A 42 -5.91 -1.18 -0.45
C GLU A 42 -7.45 -1.14 -0.48
N GLY A 43 -8.02 -1.10 -1.69
CA GLY A 43 -9.47 -0.98 -1.86
C GLY A 43 -10.03 0.42 -1.59
N THR A 44 -9.17 1.42 -1.34
CA THR A 44 -9.61 2.82 -1.17
C THR A 44 -10.28 3.35 -2.44
N VAL A 45 -11.45 3.97 -2.25
CA VAL A 45 -12.06 4.84 -3.26
C VAL A 45 -11.52 6.25 -3.03
N ILE A 46 -10.82 6.80 -4.02
CA ILE A 46 -10.23 8.13 -3.91
C ILE A 46 -11.28 9.22 -4.18
N GLU A 47 -11.15 10.35 -3.51
CA GLU A 47 -11.96 11.54 -3.76
C GLU A 47 -11.44 12.29 -5.00
N SER A 48 -10.12 12.42 -5.10
CA SER A 48 -9.48 13.07 -6.25
C SER A 48 -8.04 12.62 -6.44
N ALA A 49 -7.56 12.64 -7.68
CA ALA A 49 -6.13 12.65 -7.97
C ALA A 49 -5.78 13.75 -8.97
N THR A 50 -4.67 14.44 -8.70
CA THR A 50 -4.22 15.60 -9.48
C THR A 50 -2.76 15.43 -9.87
N LEU A 51 -2.48 15.45 -11.17
CA LEU A 51 -1.12 15.50 -11.70
C LEU A 51 -0.64 16.96 -11.70
N ASN A 52 0.50 17.23 -11.07
CA ASN A 52 1.10 18.56 -10.96
C ASN A 52 2.44 18.62 -11.70
N LEU A 53 2.58 19.61 -12.58
CA LEU A 53 3.73 19.81 -13.46
C LEU A 53 4.22 21.25 -13.36
N TYR A 54 5.52 21.47 -13.43
CA TYR A 54 6.09 22.82 -13.44
C TYR A 54 6.45 23.24 -14.86
N VAL A 55 5.75 24.25 -15.38
CA VAL A 55 6.02 24.89 -16.67
C VAL A 55 7.26 25.78 -16.52
N TRP A 56 8.31 25.48 -17.29
CA TRP A 56 9.47 26.36 -17.45
C TRP A 56 9.33 27.29 -18.66
N GLN A 57 8.74 26.79 -19.76
CA GLN A 57 8.42 27.62 -20.93
C GLN A 57 7.01 27.32 -21.40
N LEU A 58 6.17 28.35 -21.34
CA LEU A 58 4.79 28.33 -21.81
C LEU A 58 4.72 28.34 -23.34
N SER A 59 3.60 27.86 -23.88
CA SER A 59 3.39 27.67 -25.31
C SER A 59 2.10 28.30 -25.86
N ASP A 60 1.18 28.69 -24.98
CA ASP A 60 -0.21 29.00 -25.31
C ASP A 60 -0.91 27.87 -26.10
N GLN A 61 -0.43 26.62 -25.97
CA GLN A 61 -1.02 25.43 -26.59
C GLN A 61 -1.73 24.57 -25.55
N THR A 62 -2.70 23.79 -26.03
CA THR A 62 -3.34 22.75 -25.23
C THR A 62 -2.45 21.51 -25.19
N VAL A 63 -2.29 20.96 -23.99
CA VAL A 63 -1.62 19.68 -23.76
C VAL A 63 -2.65 18.67 -23.26
N ASN A 64 -2.62 17.49 -23.85
CA ASN A 64 -3.45 16.35 -23.50
C ASN A 64 -2.63 15.37 -22.64
N THR A 65 -3.29 14.77 -21.67
CA THR A 65 -2.75 13.64 -20.91
C THR A 65 -3.34 12.34 -21.40
N HIS A 66 -2.50 11.31 -21.46
CA HIS A 66 -2.88 9.97 -21.90
C HIS A 66 -2.32 8.90 -20.97
N ARG A 67 -3.06 7.80 -20.85
CA ARG A 67 -2.58 6.58 -20.20
C ARG A 67 -1.51 5.89 -21.05
N ILE A 68 -0.36 5.61 -20.46
CA ILE A 68 0.67 4.76 -21.08
C ILE A 68 0.22 3.29 -21.04
N THR A 69 0.45 2.55 -22.13
CA THR A 69 -0.02 1.16 -22.29
C THR A 69 1.08 0.11 -22.28
N ALA A 70 2.35 0.52 -22.26
CA ALA A 70 3.50 -0.38 -22.15
C ALA A 70 4.50 0.13 -21.11
N ASP A 71 5.23 -0.79 -20.50
CA ASP A 71 6.31 -0.45 -19.58
C ASP A 71 7.47 0.26 -20.29
N TRP A 72 8.21 1.07 -19.56
CA TRP A 72 9.36 1.80 -20.07
C TRP A 72 10.39 2.06 -18.98
N ASP A 73 11.64 2.19 -19.42
CA ASP A 73 12.79 2.50 -18.57
C ASP A 73 13.34 3.87 -18.98
N GLU A 74 13.45 4.76 -18.00
CA GLU A 74 13.87 6.16 -18.14
C GLU A 74 15.14 6.32 -18.98
N MET A 75 16.11 5.43 -18.78
CA MET A 75 17.44 5.54 -19.38
C MET A 75 17.55 4.86 -20.74
N THR A 76 16.48 4.23 -21.24
CA THR A 76 16.49 3.48 -22.50
C THR A 76 15.27 3.72 -23.39
N VAL A 77 14.24 4.41 -22.92
CA VAL A 77 13.06 4.77 -23.71
C VAL A 77 13.45 5.73 -24.85
N THR A 78 12.96 5.47 -26.05
CA THR A 78 13.15 6.30 -27.24
C THR A 78 11.87 6.33 -28.06
N TRP A 79 11.75 7.25 -29.03
CA TRP A 79 10.59 7.21 -29.93
C TRP A 79 10.53 5.91 -30.74
N GLY A 80 11.68 5.39 -31.18
CA GLY A 80 11.77 4.18 -32.00
C GLY A 80 11.29 2.91 -31.29
N ASN A 81 11.38 2.84 -29.96
CA ASN A 81 10.94 1.68 -29.19
C ASN A 81 9.60 1.88 -28.46
N PHE A 82 9.14 3.12 -28.27
CA PHE A 82 7.96 3.43 -27.45
C PHE A 82 6.91 4.29 -28.17
N GLY A 83 7.23 4.92 -29.30
CA GLY A 83 6.29 5.78 -30.04
C GLY A 83 4.97 5.07 -30.31
N GLY A 84 3.86 5.64 -29.82
CA GLY A 84 2.52 5.06 -29.93
C GLY A 84 2.11 4.12 -28.79
N ALA A 85 2.93 3.91 -27.75
CA ALA A 85 2.62 3.08 -26.59
C ALA A 85 1.71 3.77 -25.55
N TYR A 86 0.63 4.39 -26.00
CA TYR A 86 -0.35 5.07 -25.16
C TYR A 86 -1.77 4.89 -25.71
N ASP A 87 -2.77 5.11 -24.85
CA ASP A 87 -4.18 5.10 -25.24
C ASP A 87 -4.54 6.44 -25.91
N GLY A 88 -5.16 6.38 -27.09
CA GLY A 88 -5.57 7.59 -27.81
C GLY A 88 -6.72 8.35 -27.14
N ALA A 89 -7.39 7.76 -26.14
CA ALA A 89 -8.34 8.48 -25.31
C ALA A 89 -7.63 9.58 -24.51
N ILE A 90 -8.19 10.79 -24.51
CA ILE A 90 -7.72 11.90 -23.69
C ILE A 90 -8.24 11.68 -22.28
N GLU A 91 -7.33 11.55 -21.31
CA GLU A 91 -7.68 11.46 -19.89
C GLU A 91 -8.07 12.84 -19.37
N SER A 92 -7.25 13.84 -19.68
CA SER A 92 -7.53 15.24 -19.38
C SER A 92 -6.76 16.18 -20.33
N SER A 93 -7.08 17.48 -20.29
CA SER A 93 -6.43 18.48 -21.12
C SER A 93 -6.37 19.82 -20.41
N PHE A 94 -5.31 20.60 -20.66
CA PHE A 94 -5.12 21.92 -20.04
C PHE A 94 -4.32 22.85 -20.96
N LEU A 95 -4.43 24.16 -20.73
CA LEU A 95 -3.71 25.19 -21.48
C LEU A 95 -2.40 25.56 -20.77
N VAL A 96 -1.33 25.79 -21.53
CA VAL A 96 -0.02 26.18 -21.01
C VAL A 96 0.23 27.67 -21.26
N ASP A 97 -0.47 28.54 -20.53
CA ASP A 97 -0.51 30.00 -20.73
C ASP A 97 0.31 30.81 -19.71
N ALA A 98 0.93 30.15 -18.73
CA ALA A 98 1.76 30.78 -17.70
C ALA A 98 2.95 29.89 -17.30
N GLU A 99 4.04 30.52 -16.85
CA GLU A 99 5.14 29.84 -16.17
C GLU A 99 4.75 29.51 -14.72
N GLY A 100 5.18 28.35 -14.21
CA GLY A 100 4.88 27.88 -12.86
C GLY A 100 4.11 26.57 -12.82
N TRP A 101 3.50 26.27 -11.67
CA TRP A 101 2.72 25.06 -11.47
C TRP A 101 1.43 25.09 -12.29
N VAL A 102 1.18 24.00 -13.00
CA VAL A 102 -0.11 23.68 -13.60
C VAL A 102 -0.53 22.30 -13.15
N SER A 103 -1.83 22.10 -13.04
CA SER A 103 -2.43 20.86 -12.59
C SER A 103 -3.50 20.35 -13.55
N THR A 104 -3.71 19.05 -13.55
CA THR A 104 -4.72 18.40 -14.38
C THR A 104 -5.33 17.21 -13.66
N ASP A 105 -6.63 16.99 -13.88
CA ASP A 105 -7.35 15.87 -13.27
C ASP A 105 -6.77 14.53 -13.74
N ALA A 106 -6.55 13.65 -12.77
CA ALA A 106 -6.05 12.29 -12.96
C ALA A 106 -6.92 11.26 -12.23
N THR A 107 -8.04 11.68 -11.63
CA THR A 107 -8.84 10.89 -10.69
C THR A 107 -9.25 9.53 -11.27
N SER A 108 -9.84 9.53 -12.48
CA SER A 108 -10.34 8.29 -13.10
C SER A 108 -9.22 7.28 -13.39
N LEU A 109 -8.08 7.76 -13.90
CA LEU A 109 -6.96 6.90 -14.25
C LEU A 109 -6.26 6.34 -13.01
N VAL A 110 -6.06 7.16 -11.98
CA VAL A 110 -5.43 6.73 -10.73
C VAL A 110 -6.31 5.72 -10.00
N GLN A 111 -7.63 5.92 -9.95
CA GLN A 111 -8.54 4.91 -9.41
C GLN A 111 -8.43 3.59 -10.18
N ALA A 112 -8.37 3.63 -11.52
CA ALA A 112 -8.21 2.42 -12.33
C ALA A 112 -6.87 1.68 -12.10
N TRP A 113 -5.81 2.40 -11.72
CA TRP A 113 -4.55 1.79 -11.28
C TRP A 113 -4.68 1.12 -9.91
N LEU A 114 -5.29 1.79 -8.94
CA LEU A 114 -5.52 1.26 -7.60
C LEU A 114 -6.43 0.03 -7.60
N ASP A 115 -7.44 0.00 -8.49
CA ASP A 115 -8.34 -1.13 -8.67
C ASP A 115 -7.69 -2.31 -9.43
N GLY A 116 -6.46 -2.14 -9.93
CA GLY A 116 -5.77 -3.14 -10.75
C GLY A 116 -6.37 -3.34 -12.15
N THR A 117 -7.27 -2.44 -12.60
CA THR A 117 -7.86 -2.48 -13.94
C THR A 117 -6.80 -2.27 -15.02
N TYR A 118 -5.86 -1.36 -14.77
CA TYR A 118 -4.70 -1.12 -15.63
C TYR A 118 -3.40 -1.14 -14.83
N PRO A 119 -2.30 -1.68 -15.38
CA PRO A 119 -0.97 -1.44 -14.82
C PRO A 119 -0.62 0.06 -14.81
N ASN A 120 0.08 0.51 -13.78
CA ASN A 120 0.61 1.86 -13.71
C ASN A 120 1.96 1.98 -14.45
N TYR A 121 1.90 2.61 -15.63
CA TYR A 121 3.08 3.00 -16.42
C TYR A 121 3.25 4.52 -16.53
N GLY A 122 2.44 5.30 -15.79
CA GLY A 122 2.48 6.75 -15.80
C GLY A 122 1.65 7.42 -16.90
N PHE A 123 1.94 8.71 -17.11
CA PHE A 123 1.23 9.60 -18.03
C PHE A 123 2.12 9.98 -19.20
N LEU A 124 1.50 10.13 -20.37
CA LEU A 124 2.09 10.77 -21.54
C LEU A 124 1.45 12.14 -21.75
N LEU A 125 2.29 13.15 -22.00
CA LEU A 125 1.87 14.51 -22.38
C LEU A 125 2.08 14.72 -23.87
N GLU A 126 1.02 15.08 -24.57
CA GLU A 126 0.96 15.26 -26.03
C GLU A 126 0.38 16.65 -26.36
N GLN A 127 0.90 17.32 -27.39
CA GLN A 127 0.49 18.68 -27.74
C GLN A 127 -0.08 18.80 -29.16
N GLY A 128 -0.49 17.68 -29.78
CA GLY A 128 -0.83 17.64 -31.19
C GLY A 128 0.30 18.14 -32.09
N PHE A 129 -0.02 18.32 -33.37
CA PHE A 129 0.91 18.93 -34.33
C PHE A 129 0.92 20.46 -34.18
N THR A 130 1.37 20.98 -33.03
CA THR A 130 1.35 22.41 -32.71
C THR A 130 2.71 22.97 -32.28
N TRP A 131 2.92 24.26 -32.55
CA TRP A 131 4.10 25.05 -32.16
C TRP A 131 3.63 26.33 -31.44
N PRO A 132 4.39 26.86 -30.48
CA PRO A 132 5.65 26.32 -29.94
C PRO A 132 5.43 25.15 -28.95
N ARG A 133 6.49 24.39 -28.67
CA ARG A 133 6.49 23.30 -27.67
C ARG A 133 6.35 23.84 -26.24
N SER A 134 5.77 23.04 -25.36
CA SER A 134 5.82 23.26 -23.92
C SER A 134 7.09 22.63 -23.33
N ILE A 135 7.66 23.26 -22.31
CA ILE A 135 8.82 22.71 -21.58
C ILE A 135 8.54 22.70 -20.08
N TRP A 136 8.83 21.55 -19.47
CA TRP A 136 8.57 21.24 -18.09
C TRP A 136 9.87 20.91 -17.37
N PHE A 137 9.97 21.17 -16.07
CA PHE A 137 11.07 20.61 -15.29
C PHE A 137 10.87 19.10 -15.10
N SER A 138 11.96 18.35 -15.23
CA SER A 138 12.00 16.94 -14.89
C SER A 138 12.28 16.73 -13.40
N ARG A 139 12.22 15.47 -12.96
CA ARG A 139 12.60 15.05 -11.61
C ARG A 139 14.01 15.47 -11.24
N ASP A 140 14.93 15.44 -12.21
CA ASP A 140 16.36 15.71 -11.99
C ASP A 140 16.65 17.18 -11.70
N TYR A 141 15.67 18.06 -11.89
CA TYR A 141 15.81 19.47 -11.51
C TYR A 141 15.64 19.67 -9.98
N GLY A 142 15.05 18.71 -9.27
CA GLY A 142 14.94 18.73 -7.81
C GLY A 142 13.62 19.32 -7.31
N SER A 143 13.65 20.52 -6.71
CA SER A 143 12.56 21.05 -5.86
C SER A 143 11.22 21.36 -6.55
N VAL A 144 11.13 21.12 -7.86
CA VAL A 144 9.92 21.32 -8.69
C VAL A 144 9.68 20.13 -9.61
N ALA A 145 10.10 18.93 -9.15
CA ALA A 145 9.81 17.67 -9.80
C ALA A 145 8.28 17.47 -9.95
N PRO A 146 7.82 16.83 -11.03
CA PRO A 146 6.42 16.42 -11.14
C PRO A 146 5.98 15.60 -9.93
N TYR A 147 4.75 15.85 -9.46
CA TYR A 147 4.16 15.07 -8.37
C TYR A 147 2.68 14.79 -8.62
N LEU A 148 2.20 13.69 -8.06
CA LEU A 148 0.80 13.33 -8.03
C LEU A 148 0.26 13.57 -6.62
N GLU A 149 -0.82 14.33 -6.50
CA GLU A 149 -1.56 14.48 -5.24
C GLU A 149 -2.80 13.58 -5.28
N VAL A 150 -2.97 12.70 -4.30
CA VAL A 150 -4.12 11.80 -4.21
C VAL A 150 -4.81 12.04 -2.88
N CYS A 151 -6.08 12.43 -2.93
CA CYS A 151 -6.90 12.68 -1.76
C CYS A 151 -7.98 11.61 -1.61
N TYR A 152 -8.18 11.13 -0.39
CA TYR A 152 -9.17 10.11 -0.04
C TYR A 152 -9.64 10.30 1.41
N TYR A 153 -10.75 9.66 1.76
CA TYR A 153 -11.27 9.69 3.13
C TYR A 153 -10.71 8.52 3.94
N PHE A 154 -10.13 8.82 5.10
CA PHE A 154 -9.66 7.84 6.07
C PHE A 154 -10.23 8.19 7.45
N GLU A 155 -10.92 7.25 8.10
CA GLU A 155 -11.59 7.45 9.40
C GLU A 155 -12.51 8.70 9.48
N GLY A 156 -13.05 9.14 8.33
CA GLY A 156 -13.93 10.31 8.22
C GLY A 156 -13.21 11.63 7.95
N ASP A 157 -11.88 11.65 7.95
CA ASP A 157 -11.06 12.80 7.60
C ASP A 157 -10.56 12.71 6.15
N LEU A 158 -10.45 13.87 5.48
CA LEU A 158 -9.84 13.96 4.16
C LEU A 158 -8.31 13.97 4.32
N VAL A 159 -7.65 12.95 3.79
CA VAL A 159 -6.18 12.82 3.74
C VAL A 159 -5.73 13.01 2.29
N CYS A 160 -4.67 13.80 2.09
CA CYS A 160 -4.05 14.01 0.78
C CYS A 160 -2.57 13.65 0.84
N GLU A 161 -2.18 12.67 0.03
CA GLU A 161 -0.81 12.18 -0.10
C GLU A 161 -0.17 12.71 -1.37
N THR A 162 1.13 12.99 -1.33
CA THR A 162 1.89 13.46 -2.50
C THR A 162 2.97 12.46 -2.88
N PHE A 163 2.97 12.03 -4.14
CA PHE A 163 3.94 11.09 -4.71
C PHE A 163 4.81 11.80 -5.75
N GLU A 164 6.11 11.92 -5.52
CA GLU A 164 7.05 12.46 -6.50
C GLU A 164 7.25 11.48 -7.67
N SER A 165 7.56 12.01 -8.86
CA SER A 165 7.85 11.18 -10.03
C SER A 165 9.10 10.31 -9.83
N ILE A 166 8.97 9.02 -10.11
CA ILE A 166 10.04 8.02 -10.02
C ILE A 166 10.82 7.82 -11.32
N ALA A 167 10.29 8.34 -12.43
CA ALA A 167 10.92 8.34 -13.74
C ALA A 167 10.27 9.41 -14.62
N ASP A 168 11.06 10.04 -15.49
CA ASP A 168 10.58 10.89 -16.56
C ASP A 168 11.45 10.80 -17.81
N SER A 169 10.91 11.19 -18.94
CA SER A 169 11.67 11.35 -20.17
C SER A 169 10.88 12.19 -21.16
N TYR A 170 11.45 12.46 -22.32
CA TYR A 170 10.64 12.72 -23.49
C TYR A 170 11.17 11.93 -24.68
N ILE A 171 10.27 11.55 -25.57
CA ILE A 171 10.62 10.91 -26.83
C ILE A 171 10.45 11.91 -27.96
N TRP A 172 11.27 11.79 -29.00
CA TRP A 172 11.31 12.75 -30.08
C TRP A 172 11.34 12.07 -31.44
N GLU A 173 10.31 12.34 -32.25
CA GLU A 173 10.12 11.69 -33.55
C GLU A 173 11.27 11.97 -34.54
N LEU A 174 11.86 13.17 -34.50
CA LEU A 174 12.96 13.52 -35.40
C LEU A 174 14.26 12.77 -35.06
N ASN A 175 14.45 12.43 -33.78
CA ASN A 175 15.63 11.72 -33.29
C ASN A 175 15.18 10.41 -32.61
N PRO A 176 14.73 9.41 -33.39
CA PRO A 176 13.96 8.32 -32.82
C PRO A 176 14.77 7.33 -31.99
N ASP A 177 16.09 7.35 -32.12
CA ASP A 177 17.01 6.47 -31.40
C ASP A 177 17.67 7.13 -30.18
N ASP A 178 17.43 8.43 -29.96
CA ASP A 178 17.99 9.16 -28.83
C ASP A 178 17.12 8.95 -27.57
N ASN A 179 17.78 8.73 -26.44
CA ASN A 179 17.16 8.72 -25.11
C ASN A 179 17.39 10.07 -24.42
N PHE A 180 16.37 10.53 -23.67
CA PHE A 180 16.40 11.79 -22.94
C PHE A 180 16.04 11.63 -21.47
N GLY A 181 16.28 10.47 -20.85
CA GLY A 181 15.96 10.26 -19.42
C GLY A 181 16.80 11.07 -18.44
N ALA A 182 18.00 11.51 -18.84
CA ALA A 182 18.93 12.22 -17.95
C ALA A 182 18.89 13.75 -18.09
N VAL A 183 17.89 14.31 -18.77
CA VAL A 183 17.82 15.77 -18.97
C VAL A 183 17.00 16.43 -17.87
N HIS A 184 17.36 17.66 -17.51
CA HIS A 184 16.65 18.42 -16.46
C HIS A 184 15.29 19.02 -16.92
N VAL A 185 14.90 18.79 -18.18
CA VAL A 185 13.63 19.30 -18.73
C VAL A 185 13.03 18.35 -19.75
N ILE A 186 11.74 18.06 -19.62
CA ILE A 186 10.95 17.26 -20.56
C ILE A 186 10.11 18.17 -21.46
N ARG A 187 9.69 17.66 -22.63
CA ARG A 187 9.13 18.48 -23.71
C ARG A 187 7.93 17.80 -24.36
N SER A 188 6.90 18.59 -24.67
CA SER A 188 5.77 18.17 -25.50
C SER A 188 5.54 19.18 -26.63
N GLY A 189 5.22 18.71 -27.85
CA GLY A 189 5.01 19.59 -29.01
C GLY A 189 6.25 19.85 -29.87
N HIS A 190 6.07 20.74 -30.86
CA HIS A 190 7.07 21.07 -31.88
C HIS A 190 7.80 22.38 -31.57
N SER A 191 9.10 22.47 -31.83
CA SER A 191 9.85 23.73 -31.62
C SER A 191 9.88 24.64 -32.86
N SER A 192 9.37 24.17 -34.00
CA SER A 192 9.15 24.96 -35.21
C SER A 192 8.11 24.29 -36.11
N GLU A 193 7.60 25.02 -37.10
CA GLU A 193 6.66 24.51 -38.11
C GLU A 193 7.21 23.31 -38.92
N THR A 194 8.53 23.11 -38.95
CA THR A 194 9.19 22.05 -39.73
C THR A 194 9.75 20.92 -38.87
N GLU A 195 9.61 20.99 -37.55
CA GLU A 195 10.07 19.94 -36.65
C GLU A 195 8.98 18.89 -36.43
N LEU A 196 9.34 17.76 -35.81
CA LEU A 196 8.45 16.66 -35.47
C LEU A 196 8.17 16.58 -33.95
N GLU A 197 7.20 15.74 -33.59
CA GLU A 197 6.55 15.76 -32.28
C GLU A 197 7.49 15.33 -31.15
N LYS A 198 7.28 15.91 -29.97
CA LYS A 198 7.84 15.43 -28.71
C LYS A 198 6.72 15.03 -27.78
N GLN A 199 6.89 13.90 -27.09
CA GLN A 199 5.95 13.45 -26.07
C GLN A 199 6.70 13.29 -24.76
N ALA A 200 6.24 13.96 -23.71
CA ALA A 200 6.84 13.84 -22.39
C ALA A 200 6.19 12.67 -21.62
N LEU A 201 6.99 11.94 -20.86
CA LEU A 201 6.61 10.77 -20.09
C LEU A 201 6.92 11.04 -18.63
N VAL A 202 5.99 10.73 -17.72
CA VAL A 202 6.20 10.82 -16.27
C VAL A 202 5.56 9.63 -15.59
N ARG A 203 6.27 8.99 -14.65
CA ARG A 203 5.78 7.83 -13.90
C ARG A 203 5.87 8.06 -12.40
N PHE A 204 4.89 7.53 -11.69
CA PHE A 204 4.77 7.61 -10.24
C PHE A 204 4.63 6.21 -9.67
N GLU A 205 5.11 6.02 -8.44
CA GLU A 205 4.74 4.86 -7.62
C GLU A 205 3.69 5.33 -6.62
N ILE A 206 2.58 4.60 -6.55
CA ILE A 206 1.52 4.82 -5.57
C ILE A 206 1.53 3.59 -4.68
N PRO A 207 2.38 3.55 -3.64
CA PRO A 207 2.41 2.45 -2.69
C PRO A 207 1.02 2.27 -2.07
N THR A 208 0.59 1.02 -1.99
CA THR A 208 -0.59 0.62 -1.25
C THR A 208 -0.19 -0.20 -0.04
N GLU A 209 -0.92 -0.04 1.04
CA GLU A 209 -0.82 -0.90 2.21
C GLU A 209 -2.16 -1.59 2.44
N PRO A 210 -2.20 -2.84 2.90
CA PRO A 210 -3.45 -3.43 3.34
C PRO A 210 -4.09 -2.51 4.39
N PRO A 211 -5.42 -2.33 4.38
CA PRO A 211 -6.08 -1.43 5.31
C PRO A 211 -5.66 -1.77 6.74
N PRO A 212 -5.39 -0.75 7.59
CA PRO A 212 -5.04 -1.00 8.96
C PRO A 212 -6.13 -1.85 9.61
N PRO A 213 -5.75 -2.86 10.42
CA PRO A 213 -6.73 -3.62 11.19
C PRO A 213 -7.63 -2.64 11.97
N PRO A 214 -8.95 -2.91 12.11
CA PRO A 214 -9.88 -2.03 12.80
C PRO A 214 -9.35 -1.55 14.15
N PRO A 215 -9.61 -0.28 14.56
CA PRO A 215 -8.97 0.30 15.75
C PRO A 215 -9.37 -0.44 17.02
N ASP A 216 -8.37 -0.90 17.78
CA ASP A 216 -8.47 -1.61 19.05
C ASP A 216 -9.56 -2.68 19.08
N GLY A 217 -9.45 -3.66 18.18
CA GLY A 217 -10.27 -4.85 18.24
C GLY A 217 -10.06 -5.58 19.57
N CYS A 218 -11.15 -6.15 20.05
CA CYS A 218 -11.17 -7.06 21.16
C CYS A 218 -11.33 -8.48 20.62
N THR A 219 -10.76 -9.45 21.31
CA THR A 219 -11.04 -10.85 21.04
C THR A 219 -12.52 -11.13 21.26
N ARG A 220 -13.05 -12.04 20.45
CA ARG A 220 -14.39 -12.63 20.54
C ARG A 220 -14.25 -14.14 20.50
N THR A 221 -15.17 -14.83 21.18
CA THR A 221 -15.15 -16.29 21.22
C THR A 221 -15.47 -16.92 19.87
N ILE A 222 -15.05 -18.17 19.65
CA ILE A 222 -15.50 -18.95 18.47
C ILE A 222 -17.04 -19.08 18.38
N GLY A 223 -17.72 -18.95 19.53
CA GLY A 223 -19.18 -18.95 19.60
C GLY A 223 -19.79 -17.72 18.95
N PHE A 224 -19.22 -16.54 19.22
CA PHE A 224 -19.62 -15.28 18.56
C PHE A 224 -19.49 -15.42 17.05
N TRP A 225 -18.30 -15.80 16.56
CA TRP A 225 -18.03 -15.91 15.12
C TRP A 225 -18.98 -16.88 14.43
N LYS A 226 -19.33 -17.97 15.11
CA LYS A 226 -20.31 -18.92 14.59
C LYS A 226 -21.72 -18.33 14.46
N THR A 227 -22.19 -17.55 15.42
CA THR A 227 -23.57 -17.02 15.41
C THR A 227 -23.73 -15.77 14.56
N HIS A 228 -22.64 -15.08 14.23
CA HIS A 228 -22.60 -13.86 13.41
C HIS A 228 -22.08 -14.15 11.99
N ALA A 229 -22.40 -15.32 11.44
CA ALA A 229 -22.04 -15.70 10.07
C ALA A 229 -23.23 -15.51 9.08
N GLY A 230 -24.22 -14.68 9.42
CA GLY A 230 -25.36 -14.36 8.54
C GLY A 230 -26.45 -15.43 8.40
N PHE A 231 -26.34 -16.58 9.08
CA PHE A 231 -27.38 -17.65 9.02
C PHE A 231 -28.42 -17.57 10.14
N GLY A 232 -28.22 -16.66 11.10
CA GLY A 232 -29.08 -16.47 12.26
C GLY A 232 -29.80 -15.12 12.24
N PRO A 233 -30.37 -14.71 13.38
CA PRO A 233 -30.97 -13.38 13.52
C PRO A 233 -29.93 -12.24 13.66
N GLN A 234 -28.65 -12.57 13.82
CA GLN A 234 -27.57 -11.59 13.97
C GLN A 234 -26.97 -11.24 12.61
N ASP A 235 -26.38 -10.05 12.53
CA ASP A 235 -25.70 -9.57 11.35
C ASP A 235 -24.49 -10.45 11.00
N ASP A 236 -24.12 -10.45 9.72
CA ASP A 236 -22.95 -11.17 9.22
C ASP A 236 -21.69 -10.33 9.45
N GLU A 237 -20.90 -10.79 10.41
CA GLU A 237 -19.60 -10.21 10.78
C GLU A 237 -18.43 -11.06 10.24
N VAL A 238 -18.70 -12.20 9.60
CA VAL A 238 -17.66 -13.16 9.16
C VAL A 238 -17.28 -12.98 7.70
N SER A 239 -18.28 -12.83 6.80
CA SER A 239 -18.04 -12.87 5.35
C SER A 239 -17.02 -11.84 4.87
N GLN A 240 -16.93 -10.68 5.54
CA GLN A 240 -15.99 -9.61 5.20
C GLN A 240 -14.51 -9.99 5.36
N TYR A 241 -14.20 -11.00 6.19
CA TYR A 241 -12.83 -11.43 6.48
C TYR A 241 -12.40 -12.66 5.67
N LEU A 242 -13.26 -13.19 4.82
CA LEU A 242 -12.99 -14.38 4.02
C LEU A 242 -12.46 -14.00 2.63
N PRO A 243 -11.58 -14.81 2.02
CA PRO A 243 -11.16 -16.15 2.45
C PRO A 243 -10.04 -16.16 3.50
N ILE A 244 -10.04 -17.18 4.37
CA ILE A 244 -8.98 -17.45 5.36
C ILE A 244 -8.36 -18.83 5.11
N LEU A 245 -7.03 -18.94 5.14
CA LEU A 245 -6.35 -20.24 5.10
C LEU A 245 -6.22 -20.85 6.50
N LEU A 246 -6.36 -22.16 6.60
CA LEU A 246 -5.99 -22.97 7.76
C LEU A 246 -4.85 -23.89 7.32
N GLY A 247 -3.61 -23.41 7.49
CA GLY A 247 -2.40 -23.95 6.89
C GLY A 247 -1.60 -22.92 6.08
N ASP A 248 -0.30 -23.14 5.92
CA ASP A 248 0.53 -22.29 5.06
C ASP A 248 0.11 -22.34 3.58
N ALA A 249 0.30 -21.23 2.86
CA ALA A 249 0.03 -21.16 1.43
C ALA A 249 0.84 -22.21 0.65
N GLY A 250 0.17 -23.00 -0.19
CA GLY A 250 0.80 -24.09 -0.96
C GLY A 250 0.99 -25.40 -0.20
N GLY A 251 0.63 -25.46 1.09
CA GLY A 251 0.61 -26.70 1.86
C GLY A 251 -0.36 -27.73 1.28
N THR A 252 0.03 -29.00 1.28
CA THR A 252 -0.77 -30.08 0.67
C THR A 252 -2.04 -30.41 1.43
N LYS A 253 -2.11 -30.03 2.71
CA LYS A 253 -3.25 -30.21 3.61
C LYS A 253 -3.96 -28.92 3.99
N THR A 254 -3.41 -27.77 3.59
CA THR A 254 -3.99 -26.45 3.81
C THR A 254 -5.41 -26.39 3.30
N ARG A 255 -6.29 -25.80 4.12
CA ARG A 255 -7.71 -25.62 3.78
C ARG A 255 -8.02 -24.15 3.57
N THR A 256 -8.86 -23.85 2.60
CA THR A 256 -9.38 -22.50 2.36
C THR A 256 -10.79 -22.41 2.91
N VAL A 257 -11.01 -21.54 3.89
CA VAL A 257 -12.31 -21.13 4.37
C VAL A 257 -12.79 -20.02 3.44
N ALA A 258 -13.54 -20.36 2.40
CA ALA A 258 -13.88 -19.43 1.33
C ALA A 258 -15.21 -18.70 1.57
N THR A 259 -16.11 -19.31 2.34
CA THR A 259 -17.47 -18.81 2.56
C THR A 259 -17.86 -18.84 4.03
N ALA A 260 -18.88 -18.05 4.41
CA ALA A 260 -19.42 -18.08 5.77
C ALA A 260 -19.89 -19.48 6.18
N GLN A 261 -20.37 -20.29 5.23
CA GLN A 261 -20.75 -21.69 5.50
C GLN A 261 -19.53 -22.53 5.86
N ASP A 262 -18.41 -22.38 5.12
CA ASP A 262 -17.16 -23.08 5.47
C ASP A 262 -16.71 -22.70 6.88
N ALA A 263 -16.79 -21.41 7.21
CA ALA A 263 -16.41 -20.92 8.53
C ALA A 263 -17.24 -21.59 9.64
N VAL A 264 -18.56 -21.64 9.47
CA VAL A 264 -19.47 -22.33 10.40
C VAL A 264 -19.14 -23.82 10.51
N ASP A 265 -18.82 -24.49 9.41
CA ASP A 265 -18.46 -25.92 9.39
C ASP A 265 -17.18 -26.22 10.19
N TYR A 266 -16.18 -25.34 10.10
CA TYR A 266 -14.96 -25.43 10.91
C TYR A 266 -15.22 -25.10 12.39
N LEU A 267 -15.96 -24.02 12.68
CA LEU A 267 -16.27 -23.58 14.04
C LEU A 267 -17.19 -24.56 14.80
N ASN A 268 -18.03 -25.32 14.10
CA ASN A 268 -18.91 -26.34 14.71
C ASN A 268 -18.20 -27.63 15.11
N GLN A 269 -17.04 -27.94 14.51
CA GLN A 269 -16.24 -29.13 14.83
C GLN A 269 -16.96 -30.47 14.58
N ASP A 270 -17.91 -30.51 13.65
CA ASP A 270 -18.71 -31.70 13.31
C ASP A 270 -18.66 -32.11 11.83
N VAL A 271 -18.15 -31.26 10.94
CA VAL A 271 -17.94 -31.57 9.51
C VAL A 271 -16.55 -32.19 9.28
N TYR A 272 -15.48 -31.52 9.73
CA TYR A 272 -14.10 -31.93 9.49
C TYR A 272 -13.54 -32.76 10.66
N GLY A 273 -14.16 -33.92 10.90
CA GLY A 273 -13.81 -34.83 11.99
C GLY A 273 -14.86 -34.82 13.10
N LYS A 274 -14.43 -35.03 14.35
CA LYS A 274 -15.30 -35.01 15.53
C LYS A 274 -14.69 -34.11 16.59
N ALA A 275 -15.48 -33.55 17.48
CA ALA A 275 -15.00 -32.74 18.60
C ALA A 275 -13.98 -33.44 19.55
N SER A 276 -13.79 -34.75 19.45
CA SER A 276 -12.71 -35.47 20.16
C SER A 276 -11.36 -35.48 19.44
N ASN A 277 -11.29 -35.01 18.19
CA ASN A 277 -10.08 -34.91 17.38
C ASN A 277 -9.38 -33.58 17.66
N GLY A 278 -8.06 -33.63 17.93
CA GLY A 278 -7.26 -32.45 18.26
C GLY A 278 -7.11 -31.48 17.08
N ILE A 279 -6.93 -31.99 15.86
CA ILE A 279 -6.84 -31.15 14.66
C ILE A 279 -8.18 -30.48 14.36
N THR A 280 -9.30 -31.18 14.53
CA THR A 280 -10.64 -30.57 14.38
C THR A 280 -10.83 -29.38 15.33
N LYS A 281 -10.36 -29.49 16.57
CA LYS A 281 -10.36 -28.38 17.53
C LYS A 281 -9.38 -27.28 17.15
N LEU A 282 -8.19 -27.63 16.65
CA LEU A 282 -7.20 -26.67 16.20
C LEU A 282 -7.74 -25.83 15.04
N TYR A 283 -8.43 -26.42 14.06
CA TYR A 283 -9.09 -25.67 12.99
C TYR A 283 -10.03 -24.59 13.54
N ALA A 284 -10.90 -24.95 14.49
CA ALA A 284 -11.85 -24.00 15.05
C ALA A 284 -11.16 -22.87 15.81
N GLN A 285 -10.15 -23.18 16.62
CA GLN A 285 -9.45 -22.18 17.42
C GLN A 285 -8.55 -21.27 16.58
N LEU A 286 -7.86 -21.83 15.59
CA LEU A 286 -7.08 -21.06 14.62
C LEU A 286 -7.97 -20.13 13.80
N LEU A 287 -9.12 -20.63 13.32
CA LEU A 287 -10.07 -19.79 12.60
C LEU A 287 -10.60 -18.64 13.47
N GLY A 288 -10.98 -18.93 14.72
CA GLY A 288 -11.38 -17.90 15.68
C GLY A 288 -10.31 -16.85 15.93
N ALA A 289 -9.05 -17.29 16.08
CA ALA A 289 -7.93 -16.39 16.31
C ALA A 289 -7.69 -15.49 15.09
N LYS A 290 -7.68 -16.05 13.88
CA LYS A 290 -7.52 -15.29 12.65
C LYS A 290 -8.67 -14.30 12.41
N LEU A 291 -9.91 -14.67 12.76
CA LEU A 291 -11.04 -13.75 12.69
C LEU A 291 -10.91 -12.60 13.70
N ASN A 292 -10.45 -12.88 14.93
CA ASN A 292 -10.15 -11.83 15.92
C ASN A 292 -9.09 -10.86 15.43
N VAL A 293 -7.98 -11.38 14.87
CA VAL A 293 -6.91 -10.56 14.30
C VAL A 293 -7.41 -9.74 13.10
N ALA A 294 -8.18 -10.35 12.20
CA ALA A 294 -8.78 -9.66 11.05
C ALA A 294 -9.76 -8.56 11.49
N ALA A 295 -10.47 -8.78 12.59
CA ALA A 295 -11.37 -7.80 13.21
C ALA A 295 -10.64 -6.77 14.10
N GLY A 296 -9.30 -6.75 14.08
CA GLY A 296 -8.48 -5.71 14.69
C GLY A 296 -7.95 -6.01 16.07
N ALA A 297 -8.14 -7.22 16.60
CA ALA A 297 -7.63 -7.57 17.92
C ALA A 297 -6.11 -7.71 17.93
N SER A 298 -5.46 -7.18 18.97
CA SER A 298 -4.03 -7.40 19.17
C SER A 298 -3.72 -8.89 19.28
N SER A 299 -2.59 -9.33 18.73
CA SER A 299 -2.25 -10.75 18.59
C SER A 299 -0.95 -11.10 19.34
N PRO A 300 -1.00 -11.33 20.66
CA PRO A 300 0.15 -11.87 21.39
C PRO A 300 0.45 -13.34 21.01
N VAL A 301 -0.34 -13.94 20.12
CA VAL A 301 -0.29 -15.36 19.71
C VAL A 301 0.13 -15.55 18.25
N ASP A 302 0.77 -14.55 17.63
CA ASP A 302 1.23 -14.65 16.23
C ASP A 302 2.14 -15.86 15.99
N SER A 303 3.00 -16.21 16.96
CA SER A 303 3.85 -17.39 16.88
C SER A 303 3.06 -18.70 16.86
N GLU A 304 1.98 -18.77 17.62
CA GLU A 304 1.10 -19.94 17.74
C GLU A 304 0.20 -20.07 16.51
N ILE A 305 -0.27 -18.94 15.96
CA ILE A 305 -0.97 -18.93 14.67
C ILE A 305 -0.04 -19.49 13.58
N ALA A 306 1.19 -18.97 13.48
CA ALA A 306 2.16 -19.43 12.48
C ALA A 306 2.53 -20.92 12.67
N ALA A 307 2.72 -21.38 13.91
CA ALA A 307 2.98 -22.79 14.19
C ALA A 307 1.79 -23.70 13.84
N ALA A 308 0.56 -23.25 14.09
CA ALA A 308 -0.64 -23.99 13.70
C ALA A 308 -0.79 -24.04 12.17
N ASP A 309 -0.50 -22.95 11.45
CA ASP A 309 -0.50 -22.96 9.99
C ASP A 309 0.58 -23.87 9.40
N ALA A 310 1.80 -23.84 9.93
CA ALA A 310 2.85 -24.76 9.51
C ALA A 310 2.45 -26.23 9.73
N PHE A 311 1.83 -26.54 10.87
CA PHE A 311 1.33 -27.89 11.16
C PHE A 311 0.22 -28.32 10.18
N LEU A 312 -0.75 -27.43 9.92
CA LEU A 312 -1.90 -27.71 9.06
C LEU A 312 -1.57 -27.69 7.56
N ALA A 313 -0.40 -27.20 7.18
CA ALA A 313 0.13 -27.34 5.81
C ALA A 313 0.41 -28.81 5.45
N ASP A 314 0.79 -29.62 6.44
CA ASP A 314 1.25 -31.00 6.27
C ASP A 314 0.28 -32.06 6.81
N TYR A 315 -0.60 -31.70 7.75
CA TYR A 315 -1.53 -32.64 8.40
C TYR A 315 -2.98 -32.14 8.37
N ASP A 316 -3.93 -33.07 8.25
CA ASP A 316 -5.36 -32.77 8.42
C ASP A 316 -6.05 -33.68 9.44
N TYR A 317 -7.35 -33.45 9.67
CA TYR A 317 -8.12 -34.19 10.66
C TYR A 317 -8.12 -35.72 10.46
N MET A 318 -7.85 -36.22 9.25
CA MET A 318 -7.73 -37.66 8.99
C MET A 318 -6.45 -38.25 9.60
N ASP A 319 -5.41 -37.44 9.76
CA ASP A 319 -4.08 -37.86 10.23
C ASP A 319 -3.99 -37.96 11.76
N TRP A 320 -4.97 -37.44 12.50
CA TRP A 320 -4.95 -37.36 13.97
C TRP A 320 -4.60 -38.68 14.66
N LYS A 321 -5.11 -39.82 14.15
CA LYS A 321 -4.85 -41.12 14.77
C LYS A 321 -3.39 -41.56 14.59
N SER A 322 -2.80 -41.26 13.44
CA SER A 322 -1.43 -41.65 13.07
C SER A 322 -0.35 -40.72 13.62
N LEU A 323 -0.70 -39.51 14.08
CA LEU A 323 0.27 -38.61 14.70
C LEU A 323 1.00 -39.27 15.88
N THR A 324 2.28 -38.91 16.00
CA THR A 324 3.11 -39.26 17.17
C THR A 324 2.55 -38.61 18.43
N LYS A 325 3.07 -39.04 19.59
CA LYS A 325 2.70 -38.40 20.85
C LYS A 325 3.07 -36.92 20.87
N ASP A 326 4.30 -36.60 20.45
CA ASP A 326 4.81 -35.23 20.47
C ASP A 326 4.00 -34.30 19.55
N GLN A 327 3.61 -34.78 18.36
CA GLN A 327 2.73 -34.03 17.45
C GLN A 327 1.33 -33.80 18.03
N LYS A 328 0.79 -34.79 18.75
CA LYS A 328 -0.50 -34.63 19.43
C LYS A 328 -0.39 -33.62 20.58
N ASP A 329 0.72 -33.64 21.31
CA ASP A 329 0.98 -32.70 22.40
C ASP A 329 1.12 -31.28 21.83
N GLU A 330 1.87 -31.07 20.73
CA GLU A 330 1.96 -29.80 20.00
C GLU A 330 0.58 -29.26 19.57
N VAL A 331 -0.24 -30.07 18.90
CA VAL A 331 -1.61 -29.68 18.51
C VAL A 331 -2.46 -29.32 19.72
N ASN A 332 -2.31 -30.05 20.83
CA ASN A 332 -3.08 -29.81 22.04
C ASN A 332 -2.68 -28.51 22.75
N ASP A 333 -1.40 -28.16 22.72
CA ASP A 333 -0.86 -26.93 23.27
C ASP A 333 -1.29 -25.74 22.41
N LEU A 334 -1.08 -25.80 21.09
CA LEU A 334 -1.51 -24.75 20.15
C LEU A 334 -2.99 -24.45 20.27
N LYS A 335 -3.86 -25.48 20.22
CA LYS A 335 -5.31 -25.25 20.36
C LYS A 335 -5.68 -24.66 21.73
N SER A 336 -4.90 -24.92 22.78
CA SER A 336 -5.18 -24.42 24.14
C SER A 336 -4.82 -22.94 24.22
N THR A 337 -3.65 -22.56 23.73
CA THR A 337 -3.22 -21.15 23.71
C THR A 337 -4.13 -20.30 22.84
N LEU A 338 -4.54 -20.81 21.66
CA LEU A 338 -5.48 -20.11 20.78
C LEU A 338 -6.89 -20.02 21.39
N ASP A 339 -7.32 -21.02 22.16
CA ASP A 339 -8.58 -20.94 22.93
C ASP A 339 -8.48 -19.86 24.01
N ASP A 340 -7.38 -19.84 24.79
CA ASP A 340 -7.15 -18.80 25.80
C ASP A 340 -7.13 -17.39 25.18
N TYR A 341 -6.51 -17.24 24.00
CA TYR A 341 -6.56 -16.00 23.23
C TYR A 341 -7.98 -15.59 22.83
N ASN A 342 -8.74 -16.50 22.21
CA ASN A 342 -10.10 -16.23 21.76
C ASN A 342 -11.07 -15.88 22.89
N ASN A 343 -10.75 -16.28 24.13
CA ASN A 343 -11.49 -15.95 25.34
C ASN A 343 -10.88 -14.77 26.13
N GLY A 344 -9.93 -14.04 25.56
CA GLY A 344 -9.33 -12.85 26.17
C GLY A 344 -8.44 -13.12 27.39
N LEU A 345 -7.96 -14.35 27.58
CA LEU A 345 -7.20 -14.76 28.76
C LEU A 345 -5.70 -14.45 28.67
N LEU A 346 -5.23 -13.92 27.53
CA LEU A 346 -3.82 -13.62 27.27
C LEU A 346 -3.50 -12.12 27.25
N GLY A 347 -4.31 -11.30 27.93
CA GLY A 347 -4.05 -9.86 28.08
C GLY A 347 -4.52 -8.98 26.92
N THR A 348 -5.19 -9.56 25.93
CA THR A 348 -5.93 -8.83 24.88
C THR A 348 -7.31 -8.43 25.41
N LEU A 349 -7.80 -7.26 25.03
CA LEU A 349 -9.17 -6.81 25.33
C LEU A 349 -10.17 -7.85 24.81
N HIS A 350 -11.27 -8.10 25.54
CA HIS A 350 -12.30 -9.07 25.16
C HIS A 350 -13.65 -8.38 25.06
N CYS A 351 -14.42 -8.72 24.02
CA CYS A 351 -15.79 -8.23 23.85
C CYS A 351 -16.80 -9.35 23.94
N ASP A 352 -17.94 -9.00 24.54
CA ASP A 352 -19.12 -9.85 24.64
C ASP A 352 -19.83 -10.01 23.27
#